data_AF-A0A2E3PDJ9-F1
#
_entry.id   AF-A0A2E3PDJ9-F1
#
_cell.length_a   1.000
_cell.length_b   1.000
_cell.length_c   1.000
_cell.angle_alpha   90.00
_cell.angle_beta   90.00
_cell.angle_gamma   90.00
#
_symmetry.space_group_name_H-M   'P 1'
#
loop_
_entity.id
_entity.type
_entity.pdbx_description
1 polymer ?
#
loop_
_entity_poly.entity_id
_entity_poly.type
_entity_poly.pdbx_seq_one_letter_code
_entity_poly.pdbx_strand_id
1 'polypeptide(L)' 'MDRISARRARNKIYRETLSELRALSDRDLGDLGLCRSNISSVAWDAATSAR' A
#
# COMPACT_ATOMS: atom_id res chain seq x y z
N MET A 1 -14.94 10.22 15.64
CA MET A 1 -14.05 10.25 14.46
C MET A 1 -14.88 10.54 13.23
N ASP A 2 -14.58 11.62 12.51
CA ASP A 2 -15.27 11.94 11.26
C ASP A 2 -14.99 10.85 10.20
N ARG A 3 -16.05 10.36 9.54
CA ARG A 3 -15.94 9.26 8.56
C ARG A 3 -15.13 9.69 7.33
N ILE A 4 -15.20 10.97 6.98
CA ILE A 4 -14.46 11.53 5.83
C ILE A 4 -12.97 11.58 6.14
N SER A 5 -12.58 12.07 7.32
CA SER A 5 -11.18 12.08 7.75
C SER A 5 -10.59 10.67 7.84
N ALA A 6 -11.33 9.69 8.37
CA ALA A 6 -10.89 8.30 8.42
C ALA A 6 -10.74 7.67 7.03
N ARG A 7 -11.61 8.00 6.07
CA ARG A 7 -11.46 7.55 4.66
C ARG A 7 -10.24 8.19 4.00
N ARG A 8 -10.02 9.48 4.22
CA ARG A 8 -8.87 10.21 3.68
C ARG A 8 -7.54 9.66 4.19
N ALA A 9 -7.47 9.33 5.48
CA ALA A 9 -6.29 8.71 6.08
C ALA A 9 -5.95 7.37 5.41
N ARG A 10 -6.93 6.47 5.26
CA ARG A 10 -6.73 5.18 4.57
C ARG A 10 -6.29 5.35 3.11
N ASN A 11 -6.94 6.26 2.38
CA ASN A 11 -6.60 6.53 0.99
C ASN A 11 -5.18 7.11 0.84
N LYS A 12 -4.71 7.91 1.82
CA LYS A 12 -3.35 8.42 1.85
C LYS A 12 -2.35 7.27 1.96
N ILE A 13 -2.53 6.40 2.97
CA ILE A 13 -1.66 5.22 3.19
C ILE A 13 -1.64 4.34 1.95
N TYR A 14 -2.80 4.00 1.40
CA TYR A 14 -2.89 3.20 0.17
C TYR A 14 -2.06 3.79 -0.97
N ARG A 15 -2.19 5.09 -1.24
CA ARG A 15 -1.50 5.75 -2.36
C ARG A 15 0.00 5.86 -2.13
N GLU A 16 0.43 6.14 -0.90
CA GLU A 16 1.84 6.19 -0.52
C GLU A 16 2.48 4.81 -0.68
N THR A 17 1.92 3.78 -0.05
CA THR A 17 2.41 2.40 -0.17
C THR A 17 2.41 1.90 -1.61
N LEU A 18 1.36 2.20 -2.38
CA LEU A 18 1.29 1.83 -3.80
C LEU A 18 2.40 2.50 -4.62
N SER A 19 2.69 3.76 -4.36
CA SER A 19 3.74 4.51 -5.07
C SER A 19 5.12 3.98 -4.74
N GLU A 20 5.40 3.76 -3.45
CA GLU A 20 6.67 3.23 -2.96
C GLU A 20 6.94 1.84 -3.52
N LEU A 21 5.98 0.91 -3.42
CA LEU A 21 6.13 -0.44 -3.96
C LEU A 21 6.26 -0.45 -5.49
N ARG A 22 5.62 0.48 -6.20
CA ARG A 22 5.77 0.59 -7.67
C ARG A 22 7.13 1.13 -8.08
N ALA A 23 7.76 1.95 -7.25
CA ALA A 23 9.09 2.51 -7.50
C ALA A 23 10.20 1.45 -7.33
N LEU A 24 9.95 0.36 -6.60
CA LEU A 24 10.88 -0.75 -6.46
C LEU A 24 11.09 -1.51 -7.78
N SER A 25 12.28 -2.09 -7.95
CA SER A 25 12.56 -2.98 -9.07
C SER A 25 11.94 -4.37 -8.84
N ASP A 26 11.88 -5.20 -9.88
CA ASP A 26 11.39 -6.58 -9.74
C ASP A 26 12.29 -7.43 -8.84
N ARG A 27 13.58 -7.10 -8.75
CA ARG A 27 14.51 -7.74 -7.82
C ARG A 27 14.20 -7.34 -6.39
N ASP A 28 14.08 -6.04 -6.10
CA ASP A 28 13.78 -5.55 -4.75
C ASP A 28 12.44 -6.11 -4.25
N LEU A 29 11.43 -6.19 -5.14
CA LEU A 29 10.17 -6.85 -4.84
C LEU A 29 10.36 -8.34 -4.58
N GLY A 30 11.17 -9.02 -5.40
CA GLY A 30 11.49 -10.44 -5.24
C GLY A 30 12.22 -10.74 -3.92
N ASP A 31 13.13 -9.87 -3.49
CA ASP A 31 13.84 -9.99 -2.21
C ASP A 31 12.88 -9.87 -1.01
N LEU A 32 11.78 -9.13 -1.18
CA LEU A 32 10.66 -9.05 -0.22
C LEU A 32 9.64 -10.20 -0.37
N GLY A 33 9.83 -11.11 -1.32
CA GLY A 33 8.89 -12.19 -1.63
C GLY A 33 7.61 -11.72 -2.31
N LEU A 34 7.65 -10.58 -3.02
CA LEU A 34 6.50 -9.96 -3.70
C LEU A 34 6.69 -9.93 -5.21
N CYS A 35 5.57 -10.02 -5.93
CA CYS A 35 5.49 -9.76 -7.36
C CYS A 35 4.67 -8.48 -7.63
N ARG A 36 4.77 -7.92 -8.84
CA ARG A 36 4.00 -6.72 -9.26
C ARG A 36 2.50 -6.83 -9.04
N SER A 37 1.94 -8.04 -9.20
CA SER A 37 0.53 -8.33 -8.96
C SER A 37 0.13 -8.23 -7.48
N ASN A 38 1.06 -8.42 -6.55
CA ASN A 38 0.79 -8.31 -5.11
C ASN A 38 0.69 -6.85 -4.64
N ILE A 39 1.30 -5.90 -5.35
CA ILE A 39 1.42 -4.50 -4.91
C ILE A 39 0.07 -3.89 -4.52
N SER A 40 -0.96 -4.07 -5.34
CA SER A 40 -2.29 -3.53 -5.05
C SER A 40 -2.92 -4.14 -3.80
N SER A 41 -2.72 -5.44 -3.57
CA SER A 41 -3.25 -6.13 -2.40
C SER A 41 -2.53 -5.70 -1.13
N VAL A 42 -1.20 -5.59 -1.17
CA VAL A 42 -0.38 -5.16 -0.02
C VAL A 42 -0.70 -3.71 0.35
N ALA A 43 -0.81 -2.82 -0.63
CA ALA A 43 -1.18 -1.43 -0.38
C ALA A 43 -2.58 -1.32 0.27
N TRP A 44 -3.52 -2.18 -0.12
CA TRP A 44 -4.87 -2.20 0.45
C TRP A 44 -4.88 -2.76 1.88
N ASP A 45 -4.09 -3.80 2.13
CA ASP A 45 -3.91 -4.37 3.46
C ASP A 45 -3.30 -3.34 4.42
N ALA A 46 -2.21 -2.68 4.03
CA ALA A 46 -1.57 -1.62 4.82
C ALA A 46 -2.55 -0.48 5.17
N ALA A 47 -3.41 -0.08 4.23
CA ALA A 47 -4.42 0.95 4.45
C ALA A 47 -5.55 0.52 5.41
N THR A 48 -5.79 -0.80 5.53
CA THR A 48 -6.87 -1.35 6.36
C THR A 48 -6.37 -1.73 7.76
N SER A 49 -5.14 -2.22 7.87
CA SER A 49 -4.49 -2.62 9.12
C SER A 49 -3.95 -1.43 9.95
N ALA A 50 -3.75 -0.26 9.32
CA ALA A 50 -3.50 1.00 10.01
C ALA A 50 -4.74 1.47 10.79
N ARG A 51 -4.94 0.87 11.98
CA ARG A 51 -5.97 1.21 12.96
C ARG A 51 -5.49 2.25 13.96
#